data_AF-A0AAE7CVA0-F1
#
_entry.id   AF-A0AAE7CVA0-F1
#
_cell.length_a   1.000
_cell.length_b   1.000
_cell.length_c   1.000
_cell.angle_alpha   90.00
_cell.angle_beta   90.00
_cell.angle_gamma   90.00
#
_symmetry.space_group_name_H-M   'P 1'
#
loop_
_entity.id
_entity.type
_entity.pdbx_description
1 polymer ?
#
loop_
_entity_poly.entity_id
_entity_poly.type
_entity_poly.pdbx_seq_one_letter_code
_entity_poly.pdbx_strand_id
1 'polypeptide(L)'
;MSRNKLLTLIFPAFGAALITILSQIVILIGTIPFTLQTLAVGLIASIFRSREATFSVALYLILGAIGLPVFAGGSGGIAALSGPTSGFLWGFLFYAALTSYLTNIESSLAKIFC
;
A
#
# COMPACT_ATOMS: atom_id res chain seq x y z
N MET A 1 13.15 -8.67 23.90
CA MET A 1 12.74 -7.87 22.72
C MET A 1 11.59 -6.96 23.16
N SER A 2 11.71 -5.63 23.07
CA SER A 2 10.68 -4.70 23.59
C SER A 2 9.39 -4.79 22.78
N ARG A 3 8.22 -4.88 23.45
CA ARG A 3 6.88 -4.98 22.83
C ARG A 3 6.63 -3.93 21.74
N ASN A 4 7.17 -2.73 21.92
CA ASN A 4 7.01 -1.62 20.96
C ASN A 4 7.78 -1.86 19.66
N LYS A 5 8.94 -2.55 19.71
CA LYS A 5 9.71 -2.89 18.50
C LYS A 5 9.00 -3.96 17.65
N LEU A 6 8.27 -4.88 18.29
CA LEU A 6 7.51 -5.90 17.58
C LEU A 6 6.35 -5.28 16.80
N LEU A 7 5.61 -4.35 17.41
CA LEU A 7 4.49 -3.69 16.77
C LEU A 7 4.93 -2.91 15.52
N THR A 8 6.06 -2.21 15.57
CA THR A 8 6.61 -1.47 14.43
C THR A 8 6.98 -2.37 13.22
N LEU A 9 7.18 -3.67 13.44
CA LEU A 9 7.41 -4.66 12.36
C LEU A 9 6.11 -5.31 11.89
N ILE A 10 5.20 -5.61 12.83
CA ILE A 10 3.92 -6.28 12.54
C ILE A 10 3.02 -5.38 11.69
N PHE A 11 2.93 -4.07 12.01
CA PHE A 11 2.06 -3.16 11.27
C PHE A 11 2.44 -3.09 9.77
N PRO A 12 3.70 -2.82 9.38
CA PRO A 12 4.10 -2.84 7.97
C PRO A 12 3.83 -4.17 7.25
N ALA A 13 4.09 -5.29 7.92
CA ALA A 13 3.86 -6.61 7.35
C ALA A 13 2.36 -6.86 7.11
N PHE A 14 1.52 -6.49 8.07
CA PHE A 14 0.06 -6.60 7.95
C PHE A 14 -0.48 -5.68 6.85
N GLY A 15 0.01 -4.44 6.76
CA GLY A 15 -0.35 -3.51 5.69
C GLY A 15 0.02 -4.04 4.31
N ALA A 16 1.23 -4.56 4.14
CA ALA A 16 1.66 -5.16 2.88
C ALA A 16 0.82 -6.39 2.49
N ALA A 17 0.47 -7.24 3.46
CA ALA A 17 -0.40 -8.39 3.24
C ALA A 17 -1.81 -7.95 2.81
N LEU A 18 -2.37 -6.93 3.46
CA LEU A 18 -3.67 -6.37 3.10
C LEU A 18 -3.68 -5.80 1.67
N ILE A 19 -2.67 -5.01 1.30
CA ILE A 19 -2.53 -4.48 -0.08
C ILE A 19 -2.46 -5.63 -1.07
N THR A 20 -1.69 -6.68 -0.76
CA THR A 20 -1.52 -7.85 -1.63
C THR A 20 -2.85 -8.53 -1.88
N ILE A 21 -3.62 -8.85 -0.84
CA ILE A 21 -4.90 -9.54 -0.97
C ILE A 21 -5.91 -8.69 -1.76
N LEU A 22 -6.02 -7.40 -1.44
CA LEU A 22 -6.97 -6.51 -2.12
C LEU A 22 -6.56 -6.23 -3.57
N SER A 23 -5.26 -6.20 -3.88
CA SER A 23 -4.78 -5.98 -5.26
C SER A 23 -5.20 -7.08 -6.23
N GLN A 24 -5.47 -8.30 -5.74
CA GLN A 24 -5.92 -9.41 -6.58
C GLN A 24 -7.35 -9.22 -7.11
N ILE A 25 -8.14 -8.36 -6.46
CA ILE A 25 -9.49 -8.04 -6.91
C ILE A 25 -9.37 -6.99 -8.02
N VAL A 26 -9.44 -7.48 -9.26
CA VAL A 26 -9.29 -6.69 -10.48
C VAL A 26 -10.60 -6.66 -11.27
N ILE A 27 -11.04 -5.46 -11.61
CA ILE A 27 -12.18 -5.19 -12.46
C ILE A 27 -11.65 -4.56 -13.76
N LEU A 28 -11.82 -5.27 -14.88
CA LEU A 28 -11.32 -4.85 -16.19
C LEU A 28 -12.29 -3.84 -16.83
N ILE A 29 -12.17 -2.57 -16.43
CA ILE A 29 -12.88 -1.44 -17.04
C ILE A 29 -11.84 -0.55 -17.73
N GLY A 30 -11.71 -0.69 -19.05
CA GLY A 30 -10.79 0.11 -19.88
C GLY A 30 -9.37 -0.47 -20.00
N THR A 31 -8.47 0.33 -20.58
CA THR A 31 -7.08 -0.06 -20.89
C THR A 31 -6.22 -0.30 -19.65
N ILE A 32 -6.62 0.27 -18.50
CA ILE A 32 -5.92 0.11 -17.21
C ILE A 32 -6.88 -0.58 -16.24
N PRO A 33 -6.51 -1.76 -15.69
CA PRO A 33 -7.37 -2.48 -14.76
C PRO A 33 -7.68 -1.63 -13.52
N PHE A 34 -8.96 -1.55 -13.14
CA PHE A 34 -9.35 -0.97 -11.87
C PHE A 34 -9.16 -2.03 -10.78
N THR A 35 -8.51 -1.67 -9.67
CA THR A 35 -8.11 -2.64 -8.64
C THR A 35 -8.47 -2.10 -7.26
N LEU A 36 -8.76 -2.99 -6.31
CA LEU A 36 -8.95 -2.57 -4.91
C LEU A 36 -7.62 -2.24 -4.19
N GLN A 37 -6.49 -2.27 -4.92
CA GLN A 37 -5.19 -1.86 -4.42
C GLN A 37 -5.18 -0.39 -3.97
N THR A 38 -5.81 0.51 -4.74
CA THR A 38 -5.92 1.94 -4.41
C THR A 38 -6.66 2.16 -3.10
N LEU A 39 -7.75 1.42 -2.87
CA LEU A 39 -8.53 1.43 -1.64
C LEU A 39 -7.69 0.92 -0.46
N ALA A 40 -6.96 -0.18 -0.63
CA ALA A 40 -6.09 -0.73 0.40
C ALA A 40 -5.01 0.27 0.83
N VAL A 41 -4.34 0.90 -0.14
CA VAL A 41 -3.31 1.92 0.12
C VAL A 41 -3.93 3.14 0.83
N GLY A 42 -5.12 3.58 0.41
CA GLY A 42 -5.87 4.65 1.08
C GLY A 42 -6.21 4.35 2.53
N LEU A 43 -6.73 3.15 2.81
CA LEU A 43 -7.03 2.72 4.18
C LEU A 43 -5.77 2.69 5.05
N ILE A 44 -4.67 2.14 4.54
CA ILE A 44 -3.41 2.06 5.29
C ILE A 44 -2.86 3.47 5.53
N ALA A 45 -2.89 4.34 4.53
CA ALA A 45 -2.40 5.71 4.67
C ALA A 45 -3.20 6.51 5.71
N SER A 46 -4.51 6.27 5.82
CA SER A 46 -5.38 6.96 6.77
C SER A 46 -5.38 6.37 8.19
N ILE A 47 -5.18 5.05 8.33
CA ILE A 47 -5.27 4.35 9.62
C ILE A 47 -3.90 4.23 10.30
N PHE A 48 -2.82 4.05 9.52
CA PHE A 48 -1.49 3.75 10.05
C PHE A 48 -0.71 5.05 10.27
N ARG A 49 0.30 5.01 11.15
CA ARG A 49 1.25 6.12 11.29
C ARG A 49 2.08 6.28 10.01
N SER A 50 2.50 7.52 9.70
CA SER A 50 3.29 7.86 8.51
C SER A 50 4.45 6.91 8.21
N ARG A 51 5.23 6.54 9.24
CA ARG A 51 6.32 5.57 9.09
C ARG A 51 5.81 4.17 8.71
N GLU A 52 4.78 3.68 9.39
CA GLU A 52 4.26 2.32 9.19
C GLU A 52 3.53 2.19 7.85
N ALA A 53 2.77 3.21 7.43
CA ALA A 53 2.13 3.25 6.13
C ALA A 53 3.15 3.23 4.98
N THR A 54 4.18 4.08 5.07
CA THR A 54 5.25 4.15 4.07
C THR A 54 6.01 2.83 3.99
N PHE A 55 6.35 2.23 5.15
CA PHE A 55 7.00 0.92 5.17
C PHE A 55 6.11 -0.20 4.63
N SER A 56 4.79 -0.17 4.86
CA SER A 56 3.85 -1.15 4.28
C SER A 56 3.90 -1.14 2.75
N VAL A 57 3.81 0.06 2.16
CA VAL A 57 3.83 0.21 0.69
C VAL A 57 5.21 -0.11 0.13
N ALA A 58 6.28 0.33 0.78
CA ALA A 58 7.64 -0.01 0.36
C ALA A 58 7.87 -1.53 0.40
N LEU A 59 7.41 -2.22 1.45
CA LEU A 59 7.53 -3.67 1.57
C LEU A 59 6.73 -4.37 0.46
N TYR A 60 5.52 -3.90 0.17
CA TYR A 60 4.71 -4.38 -0.96
C TYR A 60 5.45 -4.24 -2.30
N LEU A 61 6.05 -3.08 -2.57
CA LEU A 61 6.82 -2.85 -3.79
C LEU A 61 8.06 -3.76 -3.88
N ILE A 62 8.78 -3.96 -2.77
CA ILE A 62 9.95 -4.85 -2.72
C ILE A 62 9.54 -6.30 -2.98
N LEU A 63 8.45 -6.77 -2.36
CA LEU A 63 7.92 -8.13 -2.58
C LEU A 63 7.55 -8.34 -4.05
N GLY A 64 6.90 -7.36 -4.66
CA GLY A 64 6.59 -7.41 -6.09
C GLY A 64 7.84 -7.28 -6.98
N ALA A 65 8.83 -6.49 -6.59
CA ALA A 65 10.10 -6.38 -7.31
C ALA A 65 10.85 -7.72 -7.41
N ILE A 66 10.86 -8.49 -6.31
CA ILE A 66 11.51 -9.80 -6.21
C ILE A 66 10.83 -10.84 -7.12
N GLY A 67 9.63 -10.56 -7.62
CA GLY A 67 8.92 -11.43 -8.55
C GLY A 67 7.74 -12.18 -7.93
N LEU A 68 7.36 -11.87 -6.68
CA LEU A 68 6.14 -12.44 -6.12
C LEU A 68 4.92 -11.85 -6.87
N PRO A 69 3.88 -12.65 -7.13
CA PRO A 69 2.66 -12.24 -7.82
C PRO A 69 1.75 -11.39 -6.92
N VAL A 70 2.29 -10.31 -6.34
CA VAL A 70 1.58 -9.42 -5.40
C VAL A 70 0.95 -8.22 -6.10
N PHE A 71 1.33 -7.92 -7.34
CA PHE A 71 0.69 -6.87 -8.11
C PHE A 71 -0.63 -7.35 -8.69
N ALA A 72 -1.44 -6.40 -9.14
CA ALA A 72 -2.78 -6.65 -9.63
C ALA A 72 -2.82 -7.75 -10.71
N GLY A 73 -3.82 -8.63 -10.60
CA GLY A 73 -4.00 -9.75 -11.54
C GLY A 73 -2.91 -10.81 -11.45
N GLY A 74 -2.26 -10.95 -10.29
CA GLY A 74 -1.16 -11.89 -10.07
C GLY A 74 0.13 -11.52 -10.80
N SER A 75 0.29 -10.24 -11.18
CA SER A 75 1.51 -9.76 -11.82
C SER A 75 2.63 -9.57 -10.79
N GLY A 76 3.88 -9.66 -11.24
CA GLY A 76 5.07 -9.59 -10.40
C GLY A 76 6.33 -9.32 -11.21
N GLY A 77 7.39 -8.90 -10.53
CA GLY A 77 8.72 -8.70 -11.09
C GLY A 77 9.04 -7.25 -11.44
N ILE A 78 10.32 -7.00 -11.72
CA ILE A 78 10.85 -5.67 -12.09
C ILE A 78 10.17 -5.13 -13.36
N ALA A 79 9.73 -6.01 -14.26
CA ALA A 79 8.97 -5.64 -15.46
C ALA A 79 7.66 -4.90 -15.11
N ALA A 80 6.98 -5.26 -14.01
CA ALA A 80 5.79 -4.56 -13.55
C ALA A 80 6.12 -3.15 -12.99
N LEU A 81 7.31 -2.97 -12.41
CA LEU A 81 7.78 -1.68 -11.89
C LEU A 81 8.25 -0.71 -12.99
N SER A 82 8.50 -1.20 -14.20
CA SER A 82 8.85 -0.37 -15.38
C SER A 82 7.79 -0.42 -16.47
N GLY A 83 6.66 -1.09 -16.20
CA GLY A 83 5.55 -1.26 -17.13
C GLY A 83 4.61 -0.04 -17.17
N PRO A 84 3.53 -0.12 -17.96
CA PRO A 84 2.56 0.97 -18.11
C PRO A 84 1.85 1.35 -16.79
N THR A 85 1.78 0.44 -15.82
CA THR A 85 1.15 0.66 -14.50
C THR A 85 2.14 1.13 -13.42
N SER A 86 3.43 1.25 -13.74
CA SER A 86 4.50 1.64 -12.80
C SER A 86 4.24 2.99 -12.13
N GLY A 87 3.65 3.95 -12.86
CA GLY A 87 3.30 5.27 -12.32
C GLY A 87 2.35 5.19 -11.13
N PHE A 88 1.43 4.22 -11.12
CA PHE A 88 0.54 3.99 -9.97
C PHE A 88 1.30 3.41 -8.78
N LEU A 89 2.22 2.46 -9.02
CA LEU A 89 3.03 1.81 -7.98
C LEU A 89 3.92 2.83 -7.24
N TRP A 90 4.63 3.66 -7.99
CA TRP A 90 5.45 4.74 -7.40
C TRP A 90 4.59 5.85 -6.79
N GLY A 91 3.46 6.16 -7.43
CA GLY A 91 2.47 7.11 -6.91
C GLY A 91 1.91 6.69 -5.56
N PHE A 92 1.68 5.40 -5.32
CA PHE A 92 1.20 4.90 -4.03
C PHE A 92 2.19 5.11 -2.89
N LEU A 93 3.49 5.02 -3.16
CA LEU A 93 4.51 5.30 -2.15
C LEU A 93 4.46 6.77 -1.72
N PHE A 94 4.38 7.69 -2.69
CA PHE A 94 4.22 9.11 -2.43
C PHE A 94 2.90 9.44 -1.75
N TYR A 95 1.80 8.86 -2.23
CA TYR A 95 0.46 9.06 -1.68
C TYR A 95 0.37 8.58 -0.23
N ALA A 96 0.88 7.39 0.09
CA ALA A 96 0.86 6.88 1.45
C ALA A 96 1.72 7.74 2.40
N ALA A 97 2.90 8.17 1.94
CA ALA A 97 3.77 9.05 2.72
C ALA A 97 3.10 10.42 2.99
N LEU A 98 2.53 11.04 1.94
CA LEU A 98 1.91 12.36 2.04
C LEU A 98 0.63 12.33 2.86
N THR A 99 -0.30 11.44 2.53
CA THR A 99 -1.58 11.31 3.25
C THR A 99 -1.35 10.98 4.72
N SER A 100 -0.48 10.02 5.03
CA SER A 100 -0.22 9.65 6.42
C SER A 100 0.63 10.68 7.19
N TYR A 101 1.37 11.54 6.49
CA TYR A 101 2.03 12.70 7.11
C TYR A 101 1.01 13.81 7.45
N LEU A 102 0.06 14.07 6.55
CA LEU A 102 -1.01 15.04 6.75
C LEU A 102 -2.01 14.56 7.82
N THR A 103 -2.30 13.26 7.84
CA THR A 103 -3.13 12.59 8.85
C THR A 103 -2.29 12.31 10.10
N ASN A 104 -2.16 13.31 10.96
CA ASN A 104 -1.48 13.16 12.26
C ASN A 104 -2.37 12.43 13.28
N ILE A 105 -1.75 11.70 14.22
CA ILE A 105 -2.33 10.80 15.25
C ILE A 105 -3.46 11.40 16.11
N GLU A 106 -3.64 12.73 16.09
CA GLU A 106 -4.74 13.43 16.75
C GLU A 106 -6.04 13.55 15.94
N SER A 107 -6.06 13.15 14.67
CA SER A 107 -7.29 13.19 13.88
C SER A 107 -8.21 12.04 14.28
N SER A 108 -9.26 12.36 15.04
CA SER A 108 -10.44 11.51 15.23
C SER A 108 -10.94 10.97 13.88
N LEU A 109 -11.47 9.74 13.86
CA LEU A 109 -12.10 9.14 12.67
C LEU A 109 -13.12 10.08 12.00
N ALA A 110 -13.72 10.99 12.77
CA ALA A 110 -14.60 12.04 12.28
C ALA A 110 -13.90 13.04 11.33
N LYS A 111 -12.62 13.39 11.51
CA LYS A 111 -11.88 14.29 10.60
C LYS A 111 -11.30 13.61 9.36
N ILE A 112 -11.30 12.27 9.34
CA ILE A 112 -10.82 11.47 8.20
C ILE A 112 -11.98 11.24 7.21
N PHE A 113 -13.22 11.14 7.72
CA PHE A 113 -14.42 10.85 6.93
C PHE A 113 -15.42 12.02 6.83
N CYS A 114 -15.18 13.15 7.51
CA CYS A 114 -15.99 14.37 7.47
C CYS A 114 -15.10 15.57 7.12
#